data_AF-A0A2H5XGH2-F1
#
_entry.id   AF-A0A2H5XGH2-F1
#
_cell.length_a   1.000
_cell.length_b   1.000
_cell.length_c   1.000
_cell.angle_alpha   90.00
_cell.angle_beta   90.00
_cell.angle_gamma   90.00
#
_symmetry.space_group_name_H-M   'P 1'
#
loop_
_entity.id
_entity.type
_entity.pdbx_description
1 polymer ?
#
loop_
_entity_poly.entity_id
_entity_poly.type
_entity_poly.pdbx_seq_one_letter_code
_entity_poly.pdbx_strand_id
1 'polypeptide(L)'
;MARTWDEIKRNIRLLDELLAEVGTDLKRVVQHYHDSDFYLRLLELEGVWTEKDELRLQEMTKGTRHHRDHRDVRTYVADLLLGWAVQDVVTELLLKAGYECHSAGSNSGRQLLTGRQITEEPDLVLTAPNGETWWLDVVTDYPTKREALSYWIETKRCELRDNKFKRLMEKRVEGARVGLIGISVGAKSYFGLELTNELKRELENPPKLNRRIYRIETHWPFGGKPAIALNLRLLGVQFHPFREFPKGLPFAEQISTPEKEGNDDAD
;
A
#
# COMPACT_ATOMS: atom_id res chain seq x y z
N MET A 1 -19.47 -3.55 -6.28
CA MET A 1 -20.24 -3.73 -5.04
C MET A 1 -19.52 -3.00 -3.92
N ALA A 2 -20.23 -2.26 -3.08
CA ALA A 2 -19.65 -1.64 -1.89
C ALA A 2 -19.29 -2.73 -0.86
N ARG A 3 -18.19 -2.56 -0.13
CA ARG A 3 -17.83 -3.50 0.94
C ARG A 3 -18.90 -3.48 2.03
N THR A 4 -19.17 -4.65 2.60
CA THR A 4 -20.06 -4.83 3.75
C THR A 4 -19.25 -4.84 5.05
N TRP A 5 -19.93 -4.61 6.18
CA TRP A 5 -19.28 -4.69 7.48
C TRP A 5 -18.75 -6.11 7.81
N ASP A 6 -19.41 -7.16 7.32
CA ASP A 6 -18.92 -8.54 7.45
C ASP A 6 -17.58 -8.76 6.74
N GLU A 7 -17.36 -8.08 5.61
CA GLU A 7 -16.06 -8.09 4.93
C GLU A 7 -15.00 -7.33 5.74
N ILE A 8 -15.36 -6.24 6.42
CA ILE A 8 -14.47 -5.56 7.35
C ILE A 8 -14.08 -6.48 8.50
N LYS A 9 -15.03 -7.18 9.12
CA LYS A 9 -14.75 -8.17 10.19
C LYS A 9 -13.84 -9.29 9.71
N ARG A 10 -14.03 -9.77 8.48
CA ARG A 10 -13.12 -10.74 7.86
C ARG A 10 -11.72 -10.14 7.72
N ASN A 11 -11.60 -8.92 7.20
CA ASN A 11 -10.32 -8.26 6.99
C ASN A 11 -9.59 -7.99 8.30
N ILE A 12 -10.29 -7.61 9.37
CA ILE A 12 -9.72 -7.49 10.73
C ILE A 12 -9.07 -8.80 11.16
N ARG A 13 -9.78 -9.94 11.06
CA ARG A 13 -9.23 -11.24 11.43
C ARG A 13 -8.00 -11.61 10.60
N LEU A 14 -8.07 -11.42 9.27
CA LEU A 14 -6.94 -11.70 8.38
C LEU A 14 -5.74 -10.80 8.69
N LEU A 15 -5.98 -9.55 9.05
CA LEU A 15 -4.91 -8.64 9.45
C LEU A 15 -4.30 -9.07 10.78
N ASP A 16 -5.09 -9.44 11.80
CA ASP A 16 -4.56 -9.99 13.04
C ASP A 16 -3.69 -11.23 12.80
N GLU A 17 -4.13 -12.14 11.91
CA GLU A 17 -3.35 -13.32 11.53
C GLU A 17 -2.03 -12.96 10.82
N LEU A 18 -2.00 -11.89 10.03
CA LEU A 18 -0.78 -11.36 9.42
C LEU A 18 0.14 -10.74 10.49
N LEU A 19 -0.41 -9.91 11.37
CA LEU A 19 0.33 -9.21 12.41
C LEU A 19 0.94 -10.16 13.45
N ALA A 20 0.28 -11.29 13.69
CA ALA A 20 0.83 -12.36 14.52
C ALA A 20 2.15 -12.92 13.97
N GLU A 21 2.40 -12.90 12.66
CA GLU A 21 3.67 -13.34 12.06
C GLU A 21 4.86 -12.48 12.50
N VAL A 22 4.60 -11.26 12.96
CA VAL A 22 5.62 -10.30 13.44
C VAL A 22 5.48 -9.99 14.94
N GLY A 23 4.70 -10.79 15.66
CA GLY A 23 4.58 -10.73 17.12
C GLY A 23 3.72 -9.59 17.66
N THR A 24 2.78 -9.07 16.87
CA THR A 24 1.84 -8.03 17.29
C THR A 24 0.39 -8.39 16.93
N ASP A 25 -0.55 -7.50 17.24
CA ASP A 25 -1.97 -7.60 16.90
C ASP A 25 -2.53 -6.22 16.57
N LEU A 26 -3.69 -6.16 15.90
CA LEU A 26 -4.28 -4.90 15.44
C LEU A 26 -4.65 -4.00 16.61
N LYS A 27 -5.11 -4.57 17.73
CA LYS A 27 -5.45 -3.81 18.93
C LYS A 27 -4.22 -3.06 19.46
N ARG A 28 -3.07 -3.73 19.60
CA ARG A 28 -1.80 -3.12 20.03
C ARG A 28 -1.37 -1.99 19.11
N VAL A 29 -1.47 -2.17 17.80
CA VAL A 29 -1.11 -1.12 16.84
C VAL A 29 -2.02 0.11 17.00
N VAL A 30 -3.33 -0.11 17.03
CA VAL A 30 -4.33 0.99 17.13
C VAL A 30 -4.28 1.70 18.48
N GLN A 31 -3.84 1.03 19.57
CA GLN A 31 -3.68 1.64 20.89
C GLN A 31 -2.72 2.85 20.91
N HIS A 32 -1.80 2.91 19.95
CA HIS A 32 -0.85 4.02 19.81
C HIS A 32 -1.39 5.20 18.97
N TYR A 33 -2.62 5.11 18.45
CA TYR A 33 -3.21 6.18 17.64
C TYR A 33 -3.79 7.30 18.49
N HIS A 34 -3.87 8.50 17.90
CA HIS A 34 -4.31 9.72 18.59
C HIS A 34 -5.69 9.59 19.27
N ASP A 35 -6.63 8.85 18.66
CA ASP A 35 -7.99 8.65 19.16
C ASP A 35 -8.29 7.15 19.32
N SER A 36 -7.34 6.43 19.92
CA SER A 36 -7.31 4.97 19.99
C SER A 36 -8.60 4.36 20.55
N ASP A 37 -9.14 4.86 21.66
CA ASP A 37 -10.40 4.37 22.24
C ASP A 37 -11.58 4.42 21.25
N PHE A 38 -11.67 5.49 20.46
CA PHE A 38 -12.71 5.64 19.44
C PHE A 38 -12.49 4.67 18.28
N TYR A 39 -11.24 4.52 17.82
CA TYR A 39 -10.90 3.61 16.73
C TYR A 39 -11.08 2.13 17.12
N LEU A 40 -10.73 1.76 18.36
CA LEU A 40 -10.94 0.41 18.89
C LEU A 40 -12.44 0.07 18.95
N ARG A 41 -13.30 1.02 19.37
CA ARG A 41 -14.77 0.86 19.29
C ARG A 41 -15.26 0.76 17.86
N LEU A 42 -14.73 1.58 16.96
CA LEU A 42 -15.11 1.58 15.54
C LEU A 42 -14.89 0.22 14.91
N LEU A 43 -13.72 -0.37 15.15
CA LEU A 43 -13.30 -1.68 14.65
C LEU A 43 -13.90 -2.86 15.46
N GLU A 44 -14.71 -2.60 16.49
CA GLU A 44 -15.29 -3.62 17.38
C GLU A 44 -14.23 -4.49 18.09
N LEU A 45 -13.04 -3.93 18.35
CA LEU A 45 -11.96 -4.59 19.07
C LEU A 45 -12.07 -4.40 20.59
N GLU A 46 -12.64 -3.27 21.02
CA GLU A 46 -12.85 -2.96 22.43
C GLU A 46 -13.97 -1.94 22.62
N GLY A 47 -14.80 -2.13 23.65
CA GLY A 47 -15.95 -1.28 23.93
C GLY A 47 -17.13 -1.50 22.97
N VAL A 48 -18.12 -0.60 23.04
CA VAL A 48 -19.39 -0.71 22.30
C VAL A 48 -19.56 0.51 21.41
N TRP A 49 -19.80 0.31 20.11
CA TRP A 49 -20.12 1.40 19.18
C TRP A 49 -21.49 1.99 19.50
N THR A 50 -21.56 3.31 19.70
CA THR A 50 -22.80 4.01 20.08
C THR A 50 -23.29 4.97 18.99
N GLU A 51 -24.54 5.43 19.10
CA GLU A 51 -25.07 6.51 18.23
C GLU A 51 -24.26 7.81 18.33
N LYS A 52 -23.70 8.10 19.51
CA LYS A 52 -22.82 9.25 19.72
C LYS A 52 -21.52 9.10 18.93
N ASP A 53 -20.96 7.88 18.87
CA ASP A 53 -19.78 7.60 18.07
C ASP A 53 -20.07 7.74 16.57
N GLU A 54 -21.26 7.31 16.12
CA GLU A 54 -21.70 7.49 14.73
C GLU A 54 -21.79 8.97 14.33
N LEU A 55 -22.40 9.81 15.17
CA LEU A 55 -22.48 11.25 14.93
C LEU A 55 -21.09 11.90 14.90
N ARG A 56 -20.21 11.51 15.82
CA ARG A 56 -18.82 11.99 15.87
C ARG A 56 -18.07 11.61 14.58
N LEU A 57 -18.23 10.38 14.12
CA LEU A 57 -17.60 9.87 12.90
C LEU A 57 -17.99 10.70 11.67
N GLN A 58 -19.27 11.05 11.55
CA GLN A 58 -19.78 11.85 10.43
C GLN A 58 -19.17 13.26 10.40
N GLU A 59 -19.00 13.90 11.57
CA GLU A 59 -18.38 15.23 11.63
C GLU A 59 -16.88 15.16 11.33
N MET A 60 -16.14 14.18 11.89
CA MET A 60 -14.71 14.00 11.64
C MET A 60 -14.38 13.71 10.18
N THR A 61 -15.33 13.13 9.43
CA THR A 61 -15.15 12.73 8.03
C THR A 61 -15.92 13.63 7.04
N LYS A 62 -16.29 14.83 7.48
CA LYS A 62 -17.03 15.78 6.65
C LYS A 62 -16.28 16.10 5.35
N GLY A 63 -17.02 16.14 4.24
CA GLY A 63 -16.47 16.42 2.91
C GLY A 63 -15.70 15.26 2.27
N THR A 64 -15.59 14.08 2.89
CA THR A 64 -14.84 12.94 2.35
C THR A 64 -15.59 12.14 1.26
N ARG A 65 -16.81 12.55 0.86
CA ARG A 65 -17.66 11.79 -0.09
C ARG A 65 -16.90 11.39 -1.37
N HIS A 66 -16.10 12.29 -1.92
CA HIS A 66 -15.29 12.00 -3.10
C HIS A 66 -14.18 10.97 -2.83
N HIS A 67 -13.65 10.85 -1.61
CA HIS A 67 -12.59 9.89 -1.27
C HIS A 67 -13.12 8.50 -0.90
N ARG A 68 -14.35 8.44 -0.37
CA ARG A 68 -15.05 7.22 0.04
C ARG A 68 -15.43 6.30 -1.11
N ASP A 69 -15.52 6.84 -2.32
CA ASP A 69 -16.04 6.16 -3.50
C ASP A 69 -17.48 5.67 -3.24
N HIS A 70 -17.70 4.35 -3.24
CA HIS A 70 -19.01 3.74 -2.99
C HIS A 70 -19.24 3.29 -1.54
N ARG A 71 -18.28 3.50 -0.64
CA ARG A 71 -18.34 3.03 0.76
C ARG A 71 -19.16 4.00 1.62
N ASP A 72 -19.87 3.45 2.60
CA ASP A 72 -20.40 4.24 3.71
C ASP A 72 -19.25 4.79 4.58
N VAL A 73 -19.57 5.72 5.49
CA VAL A 73 -18.56 6.39 6.31
C VAL A 73 -17.78 5.40 7.18
N ARG A 74 -18.47 4.48 7.85
CA ARG A 74 -17.86 3.57 8.82
C ARG A 74 -16.96 2.56 8.13
N THR A 75 -17.42 1.96 7.04
CA THR A 75 -16.60 1.06 6.22
C THR A 75 -15.38 1.77 5.63
N TYR A 76 -15.52 3.01 5.18
CA TYR A 76 -14.39 3.79 4.69
C TYR A 76 -13.33 4.04 5.77
N VAL A 77 -13.75 4.43 6.97
CA VAL A 77 -12.81 4.70 8.06
C VAL A 77 -12.18 3.40 8.56
N ALA A 78 -12.93 2.30 8.62
CA ALA A 78 -12.35 1.00 8.96
C ALA A 78 -11.26 0.59 7.96
N ASP A 79 -11.52 0.69 6.64
CA ASP A 79 -10.52 0.44 5.60
C ASP A 79 -9.26 1.32 5.79
N LEU A 80 -9.45 2.59 6.15
CA LEU A 80 -8.35 3.53 6.38
C LEU A 80 -7.50 3.10 7.57
N LEU A 81 -8.13 2.74 8.70
CA LEU A 81 -7.43 2.27 9.91
C LEU A 81 -6.67 0.97 9.65
N LEU A 82 -7.25 0.03 8.88
CA LEU A 82 -6.56 -1.20 8.49
C LEU A 82 -5.34 -0.90 7.60
N GLY A 83 -5.45 0.08 6.68
CA GLY A 83 -4.32 0.55 5.88
C GLY A 83 -3.23 1.18 6.73
N TRP A 84 -3.59 2.03 7.70
CA TRP A 84 -2.65 2.64 8.65
C TRP A 84 -1.92 1.59 9.49
N ALA A 85 -2.62 0.59 9.99
CA ALA A 85 -2.01 -0.46 10.80
C ALA A 85 -0.93 -1.22 10.02
N VAL A 86 -1.20 -1.52 8.74
CA VAL A 86 -0.18 -2.12 7.87
C VAL A 86 0.99 -1.16 7.61
N GLN A 87 0.73 0.12 7.36
CA GLN A 87 1.79 1.13 7.16
C GLN A 87 2.72 1.25 8.38
N ASP A 88 2.16 1.28 9.59
CA ASP A 88 2.94 1.40 10.83
C ASP A 88 3.80 0.16 11.06
N VAL A 89 3.25 -1.03 10.83
CA VAL A 89 3.99 -2.28 10.98
C VAL A 89 5.10 -2.41 9.92
N VAL A 90 4.83 -2.02 8.67
CA VAL A 90 5.86 -1.94 7.64
C VAL A 90 6.97 -0.97 8.05
N THR A 91 6.61 0.18 8.63
CA THR A 91 7.59 1.17 9.13
C THR A 91 8.46 0.57 10.23
N GLU A 92 7.87 -0.11 11.21
CA GLU A 92 8.62 -0.78 12.28
C GLU A 92 9.56 -1.87 11.74
N LEU A 93 9.13 -2.66 10.77
CA LEU A 93 9.97 -3.69 10.14
C LEU A 93 11.15 -3.07 9.38
N LEU A 94 10.93 -1.96 8.67
CA LEU A 94 12.00 -1.21 8.01
C LEU A 94 12.99 -0.63 9.02
N LEU A 95 12.51 -0.02 10.11
CA LEU A 95 13.36 0.48 11.19
C LEU A 95 14.21 -0.64 11.81
N LYS A 96 13.60 -1.81 12.08
CA LYS A 96 14.30 -3.01 12.59
C LYS A 96 15.35 -3.55 11.61
N ALA A 97 15.12 -3.40 10.30
CA ALA A 97 16.06 -3.77 9.26
C ALA A 97 17.22 -2.75 9.09
N GLY A 98 17.21 -1.65 9.84
CA GLY A 98 18.28 -0.65 9.88
C GLY A 98 18.08 0.53 8.93
N TYR A 99 16.86 0.74 8.43
CA TYR A 99 16.50 1.92 7.65
C TYR A 99 16.11 3.08 8.56
N GLU A 100 16.39 4.31 8.13
CA GLU A 100 15.68 5.48 8.67
C GLU A 100 14.38 5.61 7.88
N CYS A 101 13.24 5.57 8.56
CA CYS A 101 11.93 5.58 7.90
C CYS A 101 10.93 6.42 8.70
N HIS A 102 10.16 7.24 7.99
CA HIS A 102 9.14 8.11 8.57
C HIS A 102 7.86 8.09 7.73
N SER A 103 6.72 8.12 8.40
CA SER A 103 5.42 8.35 7.75
C SER A 103 5.39 9.75 7.14
N ALA A 104 4.97 9.83 5.88
CA ALA A 104 4.79 11.08 5.15
C ALA A 104 3.30 11.41 4.95
N GLY A 105 3.04 12.64 4.51
CA GLY A 105 1.67 13.11 4.28
C GLY A 105 0.94 13.63 5.52
N SER A 106 -0.27 14.14 5.30
CA SER A 106 -1.06 14.84 6.32
C SER A 106 -1.71 13.93 7.37
N ASN A 107 -1.71 12.62 7.14
CA ASN A 107 -2.30 11.61 8.03
C ASN A 107 -1.24 10.86 8.88
N SER A 108 0.02 11.34 8.89
CA SER A 108 1.10 10.74 9.68
C SER A 108 0.81 10.70 11.19
N GLY A 109 0.01 11.64 11.69
CA GLY A 109 -0.48 11.65 13.08
C GLY A 109 -1.65 10.69 13.37
N ARG A 110 -2.07 9.87 12.40
CA ARG A 110 -3.20 8.92 12.52
C ARG A 110 -4.50 9.58 13.02
N GLN A 111 -4.73 10.80 12.56
CA GLN A 111 -5.95 11.57 12.79
C GLN A 111 -6.87 11.49 11.56
N LEU A 112 -8.17 11.30 11.76
CA LEU A 112 -9.12 11.42 10.66
C LEU A 112 -9.13 12.84 10.13
N LEU A 113 -9.06 12.95 8.81
CA LEU A 113 -8.99 14.21 8.10
C LEU A 113 -10.30 14.48 7.36
N THR A 114 -10.69 15.75 7.33
CA THR A 114 -11.75 16.21 6.44
C THR A 114 -11.26 16.19 4.99
N GLY A 115 -12.18 16.17 4.01
CA GLY A 115 -11.81 16.02 2.60
C GLY A 115 -10.78 17.06 2.09
N ARG A 116 -10.76 18.27 2.65
CA ARG A 116 -9.80 19.34 2.25
C ARG A 116 -8.38 19.14 2.77
N GLN A 117 -8.20 18.29 3.78
CA GLN A 117 -6.92 18.06 4.44
C GLN A 117 -6.21 16.81 3.89
N ILE A 118 -6.91 15.97 3.12
CA ILE A 118 -6.34 14.77 2.52
C ILE A 118 -5.41 15.17 1.37
N THR A 119 -4.14 14.78 1.48
CA THR A 119 -3.14 14.96 0.42
C THR A 119 -2.88 13.63 -0.31
N GLU A 120 -2.28 13.71 -1.50
CA GLU A 120 -1.88 12.53 -2.29
C GLU A 120 -0.41 12.16 -2.04
N GLU A 121 0.21 12.66 -0.97
CA GLU A 121 1.60 12.35 -0.66
C GLU A 121 1.82 10.84 -0.50
N PRO A 122 3.02 10.33 -0.86
CA PRO A 122 3.37 8.95 -0.59
C PRO A 122 3.31 8.67 0.91
N ASP A 123 3.05 7.42 1.26
CA ASP A 123 2.86 7.02 2.64
C ASP A 123 4.14 7.11 3.48
N LEU A 124 5.31 6.82 2.89
CA LEU A 124 6.59 6.72 3.60
C LEU A 124 7.72 7.47 2.88
N VAL A 125 8.65 8.02 3.67
CA VAL A 125 10.00 8.40 3.23
C VAL A 125 11.00 7.55 3.97
N LEU A 126 11.94 6.98 3.22
CA LEU A 126 12.99 6.13 3.73
C LEU A 126 14.36 6.63 3.25
N THR A 127 15.35 6.62 4.14
CA THR A 127 16.75 6.80 3.79
C THR A 127 17.46 5.46 3.94
N ALA A 128 18.00 4.95 2.83
CA ALA A 128 18.78 3.73 2.83
C ALA A 128 20.16 3.94 3.46
N PRO A 129 20.83 2.88 3.97
CA PRO A 129 22.16 3.00 4.58
C PRO A 129 23.24 3.62 3.67
N ASN A 130 23.05 3.54 2.35
CA ASN A 130 23.92 4.17 1.35
C ASN A 130 23.61 5.66 1.11
N GLY A 131 22.66 6.24 1.85
CA GLY A 131 22.22 7.64 1.72
C GLY A 131 21.12 7.89 0.69
N GLU A 132 20.64 6.88 -0.04
CA GLU A 132 19.58 7.06 -1.03
C GLU A 132 18.21 7.32 -0.36
N THR A 133 17.51 8.37 -0.79
CA THR A 133 16.13 8.64 -0.36
C THR A 133 15.12 7.92 -1.26
N TRP A 134 14.15 7.29 -0.63
CA TRP A 134 13.03 6.60 -1.25
C TRP A 134 11.70 7.18 -0.79
N TRP A 135 10.80 7.47 -1.74
CA TRP A 135 9.39 7.72 -1.45
C TRP A 135 8.54 6.51 -1.84
N LEU A 136 7.77 5.99 -0.90
CA LEU A 136 7.07 4.72 -1.05
C LEU A 136 5.60 4.88 -0.71
N ASP A 137 4.74 4.26 -1.51
CA ASP A 137 3.36 3.95 -1.09
C ASP A 137 3.29 2.51 -0.57
N VAL A 138 2.53 2.31 0.49
CA VAL A 138 2.22 0.97 1.01
C VAL A 138 0.81 0.62 0.55
N VAL A 139 0.72 -0.40 -0.31
CA VAL A 139 -0.55 -0.89 -0.84
C VAL A 139 -0.91 -2.22 -0.18
N THR A 140 -2.20 -2.46 0.03
CA THR A 140 -2.70 -3.68 0.69
C THR A 140 -3.71 -4.42 -0.18
N ASP A 141 -3.57 -5.74 -0.24
CA ASP A 141 -4.50 -6.66 -0.89
C ASP A 141 -5.17 -7.55 0.15
N TYR A 142 -6.50 -7.55 0.13
CA TYR A 142 -7.34 -8.45 0.92
C TYR A 142 -8.06 -9.40 -0.04
N PRO A 143 -8.16 -10.70 0.30
CA PRO A 143 -8.99 -11.66 -0.42
C PRO A 143 -10.38 -11.12 -0.78
N THR A 144 -10.73 -11.21 -2.06
CA THR A 144 -12.03 -10.76 -2.57
C THR A 144 -13.05 -11.90 -2.72
N LYS A 145 -12.61 -13.16 -2.65
CA LYS A 145 -13.44 -14.37 -2.74
C LYS A 145 -13.16 -15.29 -1.55
N ARG A 146 -14.13 -16.13 -1.21
CA ARG A 146 -14.16 -16.91 0.05
C ARG A 146 -13.05 -17.96 0.21
N GLU A 147 -12.19 -18.15 -0.80
CA GLU A 147 -11.06 -19.10 -0.78
C GLU A 147 -9.80 -18.52 -1.45
N ALA A 148 -9.88 -17.27 -1.94
CA ALA A 148 -8.74 -16.61 -2.55
C ALA A 148 -7.76 -16.19 -1.46
N LEU A 149 -6.45 -16.33 -1.72
CA LEU A 149 -5.43 -15.81 -0.80
C LEU A 149 -5.01 -14.39 -1.16
N SER A 150 -5.02 -14.06 -2.46
CA SER A 150 -4.60 -12.75 -2.95
C SER A 150 -4.99 -12.55 -4.40
N TYR A 151 -5.63 -11.41 -4.68
CA TYR A 151 -5.93 -11.00 -6.05
C TYR A 151 -4.63 -10.76 -6.85
N TRP A 152 -3.59 -10.19 -6.22
CA TRP A 152 -2.32 -9.93 -6.89
C TRP A 152 -1.58 -11.21 -7.29
N ILE A 153 -1.56 -12.23 -6.41
CA ILE A 153 -0.90 -13.50 -6.71
C ILE A 153 -1.65 -14.25 -7.82
N GLU A 154 -2.98 -14.23 -7.80
CA GLU A 154 -3.81 -14.91 -8.80
C GLU A 154 -3.75 -14.24 -10.18
N THR A 155 -3.89 -12.92 -10.21
CA THR A 155 -3.99 -12.17 -11.47
C THR A 155 -2.65 -11.63 -11.98
N LYS A 156 -1.62 -11.66 -11.14
CA LYS A 156 -0.31 -11.03 -11.40
C LYS A 156 -0.45 -9.55 -11.74
N ARG A 157 -1.42 -8.86 -11.13
CA ARG A 157 -1.72 -7.45 -11.38
C ARG A 157 -1.85 -6.69 -10.07
N CYS A 158 -1.28 -5.49 -10.02
CA CYS A 158 -1.48 -4.52 -8.94
C CYS A 158 -1.96 -3.20 -9.53
N GLU A 159 -2.98 -2.59 -8.96
CA GLU A 159 -3.52 -1.31 -9.41
C GLU A 159 -3.25 -0.20 -8.39
N LEU A 160 -2.68 0.90 -8.87
CA LEU A 160 -2.43 2.12 -8.11
C LEU A 160 -3.33 3.24 -8.62
N ARG A 161 -3.81 4.13 -7.75
CA ARG A 161 -4.56 5.32 -8.20
C ARG A 161 -3.67 6.20 -9.08
N ASP A 162 -4.22 6.75 -10.15
CA ASP A 162 -3.48 7.58 -11.11
C ASP A 162 -2.75 8.76 -10.44
N ASN A 163 -3.40 9.42 -9.48
CA ASN A 163 -2.80 10.55 -8.75
C ASN A 163 -1.64 10.12 -7.84
N LYS A 164 -1.71 8.93 -7.22
CA LYS A 164 -0.61 8.38 -6.42
C LYS A 164 0.60 8.08 -7.30
N PHE A 165 0.38 7.46 -8.47
CA PHE A 165 1.46 7.25 -9.45
C PHE A 165 2.11 8.56 -9.89
N LYS A 166 1.31 9.59 -10.23
CA LYS A 166 1.83 10.91 -10.60
C LYS A 166 2.65 11.52 -9.48
N ARG A 167 2.17 11.49 -8.24
CA ARG A 167 2.88 12.06 -7.10
C ARG A 167 4.22 11.36 -6.83
N LEU A 168 4.26 10.03 -6.92
CA LEU A 168 5.52 9.27 -6.85
C LEU A 168 6.47 9.69 -7.98
N MET A 169 5.99 9.80 -9.22
CA MET A 169 6.86 10.22 -10.33
C MET A 169 7.35 11.68 -10.20
N GLU A 170 6.60 12.57 -9.55
CA GLU A 170 7.07 13.92 -9.20
C GLU A 170 8.25 13.85 -8.22
N LYS A 171 8.17 13.02 -7.18
CA LYS A 171 9.29 12.78 -6.24
C LYS A 171 10.53 12.22 -6.94
N ARG A 172 10.35 11.42 -7.98
CA ARG A 172 11.46 10.94 -8.81
C ARG A 172 12.15 12.07 -9.58
N VAL A 173 11.38 13.03 -10.11
CA VAL A 173 11.92 14.22 -10.78
C VAL A 173 12.68 15.12 -9.79
N GLU A 174 12.25 15.15 -8.53
CA GLU A 174 12.95 15.82 -7.42
C GLU A 174 14.28 15.12 -7.02
N GLY A 175 14.64 14.00 -7.64
CA GLY A 175 15.91 13.30 -7.44
C GLY A 175 15.86 12.09 -6.51
N ALA A 176 14.68 11.71 -6.00
CA ALA A 176 14.53 10.53 -5.15
C ALA A 176 14.27 9.25 -5.96
N ARG A 177 14.46 8.08 -5.33
CA ARG A 177 13.90 6.81 -5.82
C ARG A 177 12.47 6.68 -5.35
N VAL A 178 11.65 5.94 -6.10
CA VAL A 178 10.22 5.78 -5.77
C VAL A 178 9.74 4.37 -6.04
N GLY A 179 8.78 3.90 -5.26
CA GLY A 179 8.33 2.52 -5.33
C GLY A 179 7.06 2.22 -4.54
N LEU A 180 6.70 0.95 -4.52
CA LEU A 180 5.56 0.39 -3.80
C LEU A 180 6.02 -0.75 -2.91
N ILE A 181 5.53 -0.77 -1.67
CA ILE A 181 5.53 -1.98 -0.84
C ILE A 181 4.12 -2.53 -0.89
N GLY A 182 3.94 -3.69 -1.53
CA GLY A 182 2.66 -4.36 -1.59
C GLY A 182 2.55 -5.45 -0.53
N ILE A 183 1.55 -5.36 0.34
CA ILE A 183 1.25 -6.37 1.35
C ILE A 183 0.02 -7.18 0.96
N SER A 184 0.22 -8.48 0.74
CA SER A 184 -0.87 -9.43 0.54
C SER A 184 -1.25 -10.05 1.88
N VAL A 185 -2.36 -9.58 2.44
CA VAL A 185 -2.75 -9.90 3.82
C VAL A 185 -3.15 -11.38 3.93
N GLY A 186 -4.01 -11.86 3.04
CA GLY A 186 -4.47 -13.26 3.07
C GLY A 186 -3.38 -14.27 2.76
N ALA A 187 -2.43 -13.92 1.88
CA ALA A 187 -1.29 -14.78 1.55
C ALA A 187 -0.10 -14.61 2.51
N LYS A 188 -0.19 -13.71 3.49
CA LYS A 188 0.88 -13.37 4.44
C LYS A 188 2.24 -13.12 3.78
N SER A 189 2.21 -12.38 2.69
CA SER A 189 3.40 -12.09 1.89
C SER A 189 3.46 -10.63 1.49
N TYR A 190 4.65 -10.18 1.08
CA TYR A 190 4.85 -8.84 0.56
C TYR A 190 5.71 -8.86 -0.70
N PHE A 191 5.69 -7.76 -1.43
CA PHE A 191 6.64 -7.51 -2.51
C PHE A 191 7.12 -6.06 -2.48
N GLY A 192 8.28 -5.84 -3.09
CA GLY A 192 8.73 -4.52 -3.50
C GLY A 192 8.66 -4.36 -5.03
N LEU A 193 8.21 -3.20 -5.50
CA LEU A 193 8.41 -2.73 -6.86
C LEU A 193 8.97 -1.28 -6.92
N GLU A 194 10.07 -1.05 -7.64
CA GLU A 194 10.52 0.30 -8.01
C GLU A 194 9.73 0.83 -9.22
N LEU A 195 9.33 2.10 -9.19
CA LEU A 195 8.68 2.80 -10.31
C LEU A 195 9.68 3.64 -11.08
N THR A 196 10.17 3.15 -12.22
CA THR A 196 11.26 3.76 -12.99
C THR A 196 10.80 4.76 -14.06
N ASN A 197 11.75 5.58 -14.55
CA ASN A 197 11.52 6.43 -15.72
C ASN A 197 11.18 5.62 -16.98
N GLU A 198 11.67 4.37 -17.07
CA GLU A 198 11.33 3.45 -18.15
C GLU A 198 9.84 3.08 -18.09
N LEU A 199 9.31 2.74 -16.92
CA LEU A 199 7.88 2.45 -16.74
C LEU A 199 7.01 3.66 -17.06
N LYS A 200 7.44 4.88 -16.69
CA LYS A 200 6.72 6.10 -17.08
C LYS A 200 6.66 6.25 -18.60
N ARG A 201 7.78 6.03 -19.31
CA ARG A 201 7.83 6.08 -20.78
C ARG A 201 6.94 5.01 -21.41
N GLU A 202 6.90 3.80 -20.86
CA GLU A 202 6.00 2.73 -21.33
C GLU A 202 4.54 3.05 -21.08
N LEU A 203 4.20 3.75 -20.00
CA LEU A 203 2.84 4.20 -19.75
C LEU A 203 2.40 5.25 -20.79
N GLU A 204 3.29 6.18 -21.15
CA GLU A 204 3.05 7.24 -22.14
C GLU A 204 3.06 6.70 -23.58
N ASN A 205 3.91 5.72 -23.86
CA ASN A 205 4.07 5.08 -25.17
C ASN A 205 4.01 3.54 -25.03
N PRO A 206 2.80 2.97 -24.88
CA PRO A 206 2.64 1.55 -24.57
C PRO A 206 3.15 0.65 -25.70
N PRO A 207 3.93 -0.41 -25.38
CA PRO A 207 4.29 -1.39 -26.38
C PRO A 207 3.05 -2.13 -26.90
N LYS A 208 3.14 -2.63 -28.14
CA LYS A 208 2.04 -3.40 -28.76
C LYS A 208 1.76 -4.71 -28.02
N LEU A 209 2.81 -5.34 -27.49
CA LEU A 209 2.77 -6.58 -26.73
C LEU A 209 3.50 -6.40 -25.40
N ASN A 210 3.28 -7.32 -24.45
CA ASN A 210 4.00 -7.36 -23.17
C ASN A 210 3.96 -6.05 -22.37
N ARG A 211 2.77 -5.44 -22.26
CA ARG A 211 2.58 -4.21 -21.47
C ARG A 211 2.81 -4.50 -19.99
N ARG A 212 3.93 -3.99 -19.46
CA ARG A 212 4.27 -4.05 -18.02
C ARG A 212 3.42 -3.09 -17.19
N ILE A 213 2.97 -2.01 -17.81
CA ILE A 213 2.19 -0.94 -17.18
C ILE A 213 1.16 -0.39 -18.17
N TYR A 214 -0.04 -0.05 -17.70
CA TYR A 214 -1.06 0.60 -18.52
C TYR A 214 -2.08 1.37 -17.68
N ARG A 215 -2.70 2.38 -18.30
CA ARG A 215 -3.76 3.18 -17.70
C ARG A 215 -5.12 2.48 -17.84
N ILE A 216 -5.90 2.49 -16.77
CA ILE A 216 -7.32 2.13 -16.74
C ILE A 216 -8.10 3.43 -16.53
N GLU A 217 -8.87 3.88 -17.52
CA GLU A 217 -9.58 5.16 -17.43
C GLU A 217 -10.70 5.16 -16.39
N THR A 218 -11.38 4.02 -16.23
CA THR A 218 -12.49 3.87 -15.29
C THR A 218 -12.30 2.61 -14.45
N HIS A 219 -11.73 2.76 -13.26
CA HIS A 219 -11.49 1.66 -12.33
C HIS A 219 -12.61 1.62 -11.28
N TRP A 220 -13.56 0.69 -11.44
CA TRP A 220 -14.71 0.55 -10.54
C TRP A 220 -14.36 0.37 -9.06
N PRO A 221 -13.32 -0.40 -8.68
CA PRO A 221 -12.89 -0.47 -7.28
C PRO A 221 -12.47 0.87 -6.67
N PHE A 222 -12.08 1.85 -7.50
CA PHE A 222 -11.76 3.22 -7.08
C PHE A 222 -12.88 4.21 -7.42
N GLY A 223 -14.14 3.76 -7.42
CA GLY A 223 -15.29 4.64 -7.66
C GLY A 223 -15.39 5.17 -9.09
N GLY A 224 -14.82 4.44 -10.06
CA GLY A 224 -14.78 4.86 -11.46
C GLY A 224 -13.63 5.83 -11.80
N LYS A 225 -12.74 6.11 -10.84
CA LYS A 225 -11.55 6.94 -11.06
C LYS A 225 -10.48 6.20 -11.88
N PRO A 226 -9.56 6.92 -12.52
CA PRO A 226 -8.47 6.30 -13.25
C PRO A 226 -7.47 5.61 -12.30
N ALA A 227 -6.88 4.53 -12.81
CA ALA A 227 -5.84 3.74 -12.16
C ALA A 227 -4.71 3.40 -13.12
N ILE A 228 -3.55 3.09 -12.57
CA ILE A 228 -2.41 2.51 -13.27
C ILE A 228 -2.33 1.04 -12.87
N ALA A 229 -2.42 0.15 -13.84
CA ALA A 229 -2.23 -1.28 -13.65
C ALA A 229 -0.79 -1.67 -13.95
N LEU A 230 -0.19 -2.41 -13.02
CA LEU A 230 1.16 -2.94 -13.07
C LEU A 230 1.08 -4.46 -13.22
N ASN A 231 1.72 -4.99 -14.25
CA ASN A 231 1.80 -6.43 -14.51
C ASN A 231 2.98 -7.01 -13.74
N LEU A 232 2.69 -7.54 -12.55
CA LEU A 232 3.69 -8.07 -11.61
C LEU A 232 4.52 -9.21 -12.22
N ARG A 233 3.94 -10.01 -13.12
CA ARG A 233 4.67 -11.09 -13.81
C ARG A 233 5.73 -10.53 -14.76
N LEU A 234 5.36 -9.58 -15.62
CA LEU A 234 6.30 -9.01 -16.59
C LEU A 234 7.32 -8.07 -15.92
N LEU A 235 6.99 -7.54 -14.75
CA LEU A 235 7.90 -6.78 -13.90
C LEU A 235 8.83 -7.67 -13.06
N GLY A 236 8.71 -9.00 -13.14
CA GLY A 236 9.56 -9.94 -12.40
C GLY A 236 9.38 -9.87 -10.88
N VAL A 237 8.23 -9.41 -10.40
CA VAL A 237 7.97 -9.21 -8.97
C VAL A 237 7.90 -10.53 -8.24
N GLN A 238 8.66 -10.63 -7.16
CA GLN A 238 8.67 -11.77 -6.25
C GLN A 238 7.90 -11.44 -4.97
N PHE A 239 7.21 -12.44 -4.43
CA PHE A 239 6.51 -12.34 -3.16
C PHE A 239 7.32 -13.07 -2.09
N HIS A 240 7.55 -12.40 -0.97
CA HIS A 240 8.32 -12.89 0.16
C HIS A 240 7.42 -13.03 1.40
N PRO A 241 7.71 -13.97 2.33
CA PRO A 241 6.94 -14.09 3.57
C PRO A 241 6.99 -12.81 4.40
N PHE A 242 5.84 -12.40 4.95
CA PHE A 242 5.74 -11.21 5.79
C PHE A 242 6.17 -11.52 7.24
N ARG A 243 7.48 -11.60 7.48
CA ARG A 243 8.07 -11.84 8.81
C ARG A 243 9.23 -10.91 9.10
N GLU A 244 10.11 -10.75 8.12
CA GLU A 244 11.28 -9.89 8.19
C GLU A 244 11.43 -9.18 6.84
N PHE A 245 11.87 -7.92 6.89
CA PHE A 245 12.26 -7.19 5.69
C PHE A 245 13.77 -7.39 5.49
N PRO A 246 14.23 -7.77 4.28
CA PRO A 246 15.64 -8.03 4.03
C PRO A 246 16.46 -6.77 4.26
N LYS A 247 17.73 -6.98 4.61
CA LYS A 247 18.76 -5.95 4.53
C LYS A 247 19.06 -5.72 3.05
N GLY A 248 18.87 -4.50 2.56
CA GLY A 248 18.75 -4.22 1.14
C GLY A 248 17.27 -4.10 0.80
N LEU A 249 16.85 -2.93 0.30
CA LEU A 249 15.44 -2.67 0.04
C LEU A 249 14.90 -3.77 -0.87
N PRO A 250 13.60 -4.11 -0.81
CA PRO A 250 13.02 -5.21 -1.60
C PRO A 250 13.03 -4.99 -3.12
N PHE A 251 13.81 -4.02 -3.61
CA PHE A 251 13.95 -3.61 -5.01
C PHE A 251 15.39 -3.69 -5.52
N ALA A 252 16.38 -3.99 -4.67
CA ALA A 252 17.80 -3.71 -4.95
C ALA A 252 18.66 -4.94 -5.27
N GLU A 253 18.14 -6.16 -5.22
CA GLU A 253 18.83 -7.30 -5.83
C GLU A 253 18.65 -7.22 -7.35
N GLN A 254 19.49 -6.40 -7.99
CA GLN A 254 19.67 -6.43 -9.42
C GLN A 254 20.04 -7.86 -9.82
N ILE A 255 19.20 -8.47 -10.64
CA ILE A 255 19.60 -9.59 -11.49
C ILE A 255 20.79 -9.07 -12.30
N SER A 256 21.99 -9.52 -11.97
CA SER A 256 23.15 -9.41 -12.84
C SER A 256 22.82 -10.18 -14.11
N THR A 257 22.42 -9.45 -15.17
CA THR A 257 22.48 -10.02 -16.52
C THR A 257 23.94 -10.40 -16.75
N PRO A 258 24.26 -11.66 -17.10
CA PRO A 258 25.64 -12.01 -17.40
C PRO A 258 26.07 -11.16 -18.60
N GLU A 259 27.12 -10.38 -18.40
CA GLU A 259 27.83 -9.74 -19.48
C GLU A 259 28.12 -10.82 -20.52
N LYS A 260 27.68 -10.59 -21.76
CA LYS A 260 28.24 -11.35 -22.88
C LYS A 260 29.72 -11.02 -22.89
N GLU A 261 30.53 -11.92 -22.36
CA GLU A 261 31.95 -11.97 -22.69
C GLU A 261 32.03 -11.96 -24.20
N GLY A 262 32.51 -10.83 -24.72
CA GLY A 262 32.97 -10.73 -26.09
C GLY A 262 34.06 -11.77 -26.23
N ASN A 263 33.80 -12.74 -27.09
CA ASN A 263 34.80 -13.68 -27.54
C ASN A 263 35.75 -12.87 -28.43
N ASP A 264 36.71 -12.18 -27.81
CA ASP A 264 37.98 -11.86 -28.43
C ASP A 264 38.71 -13.19 -28.55
N ASP A 265 38.77 -13.71 -29.77
CA ASP A 265 39.91 -14.42 -30.35
C ASP A 265 39.47 -15.10 -31.66
N ALA A 266 39.94 -14.57 -32.78
CA ALA A 266 40.57 -15.37 -33.83
C ALA A 266 41.23 -14.42 -34.86
N ASP A 267 42.55 -14.59 -34.94
CA ASP A 267 43.47 -14.20 -36.01
C ASP A 267 42.95 -14.45 -37.44
#